data_AF-A0A950IV73-F1
#
_entry.id   AF-A0A950IV73-F1
#
_cell.length_a   1.000
_cell.length_b   1.000
_cell.length_c   1.000
_cell.angle_alpha   90.00
_cell.angle_beta   90.00
_cell.angle_gamma   90.00
#
_symmetry.space_group_name_H-M   'P 1'
#
loop_
_entity.id
_entity.type
_entity.pdbx_description
1 polymer ?
#
loop_
_entity_poly.entity_id
_entity_poly.type
_entity_poly.pdbx_seq_one_letter_code
_entity_poly.pdbx_strand_id
1 'polypeptide(L)'
;MASTQEISTIINGVVIDSLFSTIDAVKTSSSIAKFKFRIRNQWETGSCNRSTVQTFTGANQELSHPRPFVLEADEPAILLGKDLAANPVEYLLHALASCLTTSMVYHAASRGIHINEIESSFEGDIDLHGFLDLDQSARKGFQEIRGRFKIDADVSDEQLQELMELGTGHSPVFDSLTNGVPVKVTAERR
;
A
#
# COMPACT_ATOMS: atom_id res chain seq x y z
N MET A 1 -31.73 -31.51 9.14
CA MET A 1 -31.52 -30.24 9.86
C MET A 1 -30.88 -29.30 8.88
N ALA A 2 -31.60 -28.28 8.43
CA ALA A 2 -31.03 -27.24 7.57
C ALA A 2 -30.03 -26.45 8.41
N SER A 3 -28.75 -26.47 8.01
CA SER A 3 -27.74 -25.56 8.56
C SER A 3 -28.18 -24.14 8.20
N THR A 4 -28.60 -23.37 9.19
CA THR A 4 -28.73 -21.92 9.09
C THR A 4 -27.33 -21.38 8.79
N GLN A 5 -27.07 -21.00 7.55
CA GLN A 5 -25.92 -20.14 7.24
C GLN A 5 -26.16 -18.81 7.97
N GLU A 6 -25.38 -18.54 9.01
CA GLU A 6 -25.32 -17.20 9.58
C GLU A 6 -24.93 -16.22 8.46
N ILE A 7 -25.80 -15.25 8.21
CA ILE A 7 -25.54 -14.20 7.22
C ILE A 7 -24.44 -13.35 7.82
N SER A 8 -23.24 -13.44 7.26
CA SER A 8 -22.12 -12.62 7.72
C SER A 8 -22.37 -11.15 7.41
N THR A 9 -22.12 -10.28 8.38
CA THR A 9 -22.30 -8.84 8.18
C THR A 9 -21.19 -8.33 7.28
N ILE A 10 -21.55 -7.61 6.21
CA ILE A 10 -20.60 -7.00 5.26
C ILE A 10 -20.75 -5.49 5.30
N ILE A 11 -19.64 -4.79 5.55
CA ILE A 11 -19.57 -3.32 5.52
C ILE A 11 -18.40 -2.92 4.64
N ASN A 12 -18.63 -2.04 3.66
CA ASN A 12 -17.64 -1.58 2.68
C ASN A 12 -16.92 -2.74 1.95
N GLY A 13 -17.61 -3.86 1.72
CA GLY A 13 -17.03 -5.07 1.11
C GLY A 13 -16.19 -5.94 2.06
N VAL A 14 -16.08 -5.58 3.34
CA VAL A 14 -15.36 -6.33 4.37
C VAL A 14 -16.32 -7.23 5.14
N VAL A 15 -16.00 -8.52 5.24
CA VAL A 15 -16.74 -9.47 6.08
C VAL A 15 -16.34 -9.24 7.54
N ILE A 16 -17.23 -8.61 8.30
CA ILE A 16 -16.94 -8.10 9.65
C ILE A 16 -16.57 -9.21 10.63
N ASP A 17 -17.28 -10.34 10.59
CA ASP A 17 -17.00 -11.47 11.49
C ASP A 17 -15.61 -12.05 11.24
N SER A 18 -15.15 -12.06 9.98
CA SER A 18 -13.80 -12.51 9.62
C SER A 18 -12.72 -11.53 10.05
N LEU A 19 -13.00 -10.23 9.96
CA LEU A 19 -12.10 -9.19 10.44
C LEU A 19 -11.88 -9.32 11.96
N PHE A 20 -12.95 -9.40 12.75
CA PHE A 20 -12.85 -9.54 14.20
C PHE A 20 -12.24 -10.88 14.62
N SER A 21 -12.56 -11.98 13.91
CA SER A 21 -11.91 -13.27 14.13
C SER A 21 -10.39 -13.19 13.93
N THR A 22 -9.94 -12.45 12.90
CA THR A 22 -8.51 -12.22 12.65
C THR A 22 -7.87 -11.40 13.77
N ILE A 23 -8.55 -10.33 14.20
CA ILE A 23 -8.10 -9.49 15.32
C ILE A 23 -7.93 -10.33 16.59
N ASP A 24 -8.91 -11.16 16.93
CA ASP A 24 -8.88 -11.95 18.17
C ASP A 24 -7.85 -13.09 18.11
N ALA A 25 -7.65 -13.70 16.94
CA ALA A 25 -6.56 -14.64 16.72
C ALA A 25 -5.19 -13.97 16.97
N VAL A 26 -4.99 -12.76 16.45
CA VAL A 26 -3.76 -11.97 16.65
C VAL A 26 -3.57 -11.57 18.11
N LYS A 27 -4.64 -11.15 18.81
CA LYS A 27 -4.58 -10.84 20.26
C LYS A 27 -4.16 -12.07 21.08
N THR A 28 -4.65 -13.25 20.71
CA THR A 28 -4.40 -14.50 21.44
C THR A 28 -3.01 -15.05 21.14
N SER A 29 -2.50 -14.87 19.92
CA SER A 29 -1.16 -15.31 19.52
C SER A 29 -0.42 -14.23 18.74
N SER A 30 0.42 -13.47 19.44
CA SER A 30 1.25 -12.43 18.81
C SER A 30 2.20 -12.97 17.72
N SER A 31 2.50 -14.28 17.74
CA SER A 31 3.33 -14.92 16.73
C SER A 31 2.72 -14.88 15.33
N ILE A 32 1.39 -15.03 15.20
CA ILE A 32 0.72 -15.10 13.90
C ILE A 32 0.58 -13.73 13.23
N ALA A 33 0.84 -12.64 13.98
CA ALA A 33 0.80 -11.27 13.49
C ALA A 33 2.00 -10.89 12.61
N LYS A 34 3.02 -11.74 12.54
CA LYS A 34 4.26 -11.45 11.80
C LYS A 34 4.11 -11.88 10.35
N PHE A 35 4.27 -10.90 9.46
CA PHE A 35 4.25 -11.10 8.02
C PHE A 35 5.60 -10.74 7.40
N LYS A 36 5.97 -11.46 6.35
CA LYS A 36 7.09 -11.15 5.48
C LYS A 36 6.62 -11.17 4.03
N PHE A 37 6.49 -9.98 3.45
CA PHE A 37 6.17 -9.81 2.04
C PHE A 37 7.43 -9.89 1.19
N ARG A 38 7.29 -10.39 -0.04
CA ARG A 38 8.41 -10.57 -0.97
C ARG A 38 8.01 -10.15 -2.37
N ILE A 39 8.98 -9.58 -3.07
CA ILE A 39 8.90 -9.25 -4.49
C ILE A 39 10.24 -9.59 -5.12
N ARG A 40 10.23 -10.05 -6.38
CA ARG A 40 11.44 -10.22 -7.19
C ARG A 40 11.37 -9.29 -8.38
N ASN A 41 12.50 -8.72 -8.78
CA ASN A 41 12.61 -7.87 -9.95
C ASN A 41 13.67 -8.40 -10.92
N GLN A 42 13.41 -8.24 -12.22
CA GLN A 42 14.36 -8.52 -13.28
C GLN A 42 14.44 -7.33 -14.22
N TRP A 43 15.66 -6.86 -14.46
CA TRP A 43 15.94 -5.91 -15.54
C TRP A 43 15.70 -6.56 -16.90
N GLU A 44 15.06 -5.82 -17.80
CA GLU A 44 14.80 -6.28 -19.17
C GLU A 44 15.69 -5.52 -20.16
N THR A 45 15.52 -4.20 -20.26
CA THR A 45 16.32 -3.33 -21.14
C THR A 45 16.10 -1.87 -20.81
N GLY A 46 17.10 -1.00 -20.97
CA GLY A 46 16.95 0.44 -20.66
C GLY A 46 16.39 0.66 -19.24
N SER A 47 15.40 1.54 -19.12
CA SER A 47 14.59 1.77 -17.91
C SER A 47 13.58 0.66 -17.63
N CYS A 48 13.27 -0.19 -18.62
CA CYS A 48 12.27 -1.25 -18.49
C CYS A 48 12.75 -2.38 -17.57
N ASN A 49 11.93 -2.68 -16.57
CA ASN A 49 12.14 -3.79 -15.65
C ASN A 49 10.79 -4.36 -15.18
N ARG A 50 10.81 -5.61 -14.72
CA ARG A 50 9.61 -6.35 -14.33
C ARG A 50 9.73 -6.92 -12.92
N SER A 51 8.76 -6.60 -12.08
CA SER A 51 8.59 -7.17 -10.76
C SER A 51 7.51 -8.26 -10.73
N THR A 52 7.69 -9.26 -9.87
CA THR A 52 6.72 -10.35 -9.65
C THR A 52 6.51 -10.58 -8.16
N VAL A 53 5.24 -10.57 -7.76
CA VAL A 53 4.76 -10.91 -6.40
C VAL A 53 4.04 -12.26 -6.47
N GLN A 54 4.44 -13.21 -5.61
CA GLN A 54 3.85 -14.55 -5.60
C GLN A 54 3.76 -15.18 -4.22
N THR A 55 4.81 -15.08 -3.41
CA THR A 55 4.85 -15.73 -2.08
C THR A 55 5.09 -14.72 -0.97
N PHE A 56 4.58 -15.05 0.21
CA PHE A 56 4.76 -14.29 1.43
C PHE A 56 4.70 -15.25 2.62
N THR A 57 5.29 -14.87 3.75
CA THR A 57 5.10 -15.59 5.01
C THR A 57 4.07 -14.84 5.84
N GLY A 58 3.11 -15.54 6.43
CA GLY A 58 2.09 -14.97 7.31
C GLY A 58 1.47 -16.06 8.17
N ALA A 59 0.99 -15.71 9.36
CA ALA A 59 0.42 -16.68 10.31
C ALA A 59 1.30 -17.93 10.54
N ASN A 60 2.62 -17.73 10.61
CA ASN A 60 3.65 -18.76 10.74
C ASN A 60 3.72 -19.79 9.58
N GLN A 61 3.23 -19.43 8.39
CA GLN A 61 3.20 -20.31 7.21
C GLN A 61 3.76 -19.60 5.98
N GLU A 62 4.38 -20.36 5.05
CA GLU A 62 4.68 -19.86 3.71
C GLU A 62 3.42 -20.00 2.85
N LEU A 63 2.97 -18.88 2.31
CA LEU A 63 1.73 -18.74 1.57
C LEU A 63 2.04 -18.28 0.14
N SER A 64 1.15 -18.59 -0.79
CA SER A 64 1.27 -18.17 -2.18
C SER A 64 -0.07 -17.71 -2.74
N HIS A 65 -0.03 -16.63 -3.53
CA HIS A 65 -1.18 -16.22 -4.32
C HIS A 65 -1.49 -17.29 -5.38
N PRO A 66 -2.78 -17.53 -5.70
CA PRO A 66 -3.16 -18.49 -6.74
C PRO A 66 -2.56 -18.17 -8.12
N ARG A 67 -2.30 -16.89 -8.40
CA ARG A 67 -1.63 -16.40 -9.60
C ARG A 67 -0.62 -15.31 -9.21
N PRO A 68 0.55 -15.25 -9.88
CA PRO A 68 1.49 -14.16 -9.63
C PRO A 68 0.93 -12.83 -10.13
N PHE A 69 1.23 -11.76 -9.41
CA PHE A 69 1.02 -10.40 -9.88
C PHE A 69 2.31 -9.87 -10.50
N VAL A 70 2.17 -9.22 -11.65
CA VAL A 70 3.29 -8.69 -12.42
C VAL A 70 3.15 -7.18 -12.50
N LEU A 71 4.22 -6.47 -12.18
CA LEU A 71 4.30 -5.02 -12.26
C LEU A 71 5.47 -4.68 -13.18
N GLU A 72 5.19 -3.98 -14.27
CA GLU A 72 6.21 -3.47 -15.18
C GLU A 72 6.51 -2.03 -14.77
N ALA A 73 7.77 -1.60 -14.91
CA ALA A 73 8.16 -0.22 -14.68
C ALA A 73 9.03 0.27 -15.84
N ASP A 74 8.81 1.51 -16.24
CA ASP A 74 9.57 2.21 -17.27
C ASP A 74 9.73 3.69 -16.86
N GLU A 75 10.22 4.54 -17.75
CA GLU A 75 10.24 5.99 -17.58
C GLU A 75 9.53 6.67 -18.77
N PRO A 76 8.99 7.88 -18.61
CA PRO A 76 8.54 8.67 -19.75
C PRO A 76 9.73 9.03 -20.65
N ALA A 77 9.47 9.39 -21.91
CA ALA A 77 10.52 9.68 -22.89
C ALA A 77 11.49 10.79 -22.45
N ILE A 78 11.00 11.79 -21.71
CA ILE A 78 11.84 12.89 -21.17
C ILE A 78 12.84 12.40 -20.11
N LEU A 79 12.57 11.24 -19.50
CA LEU A 79 13.44 10.52 -18.55
C LEU A 79 14.05 9.26 -19.18
N LEU A 80 14.25 9.27 -20.50
CA LEU A 80 14.98 8.25 -21.29
C LEU A 80 14.28 6.88 -21.40
N GLY A 81 13.02 6.77 -20.99
CA GLY A 81 12.24 5.56 -21.21
C GLY A 81 11.39 5.60 -22.47
N LYS A 82 10.45 4.66 -22.56
CA LYS A 82 9.57 4.47 -23.72
C LYS A 82 8.10 4.64 -23.37
N ASP A 83 7.81 5.09 -22.15
CA ASP A 83 6.46 5.30 -21.65
C ASP A 83 5.60 4.01 -21.72
N LEU A 84 6.24 2.86 -21.49
CA LEU A 84 5.58 1.54 -21.57
C LEU A 84 4.90 1.12 -20.26
N ALA A 85 5.26 1.75 -19.16
CA ALA A 85 4.67 1.55 -17.83
C ALA A 85 4.93 2.78 -16.96
N ALA A 86 4.15 2.93 -15.88
CA ALA A 86 4.41 3.95 -14.87
C ALA A 86 5.82 3.79 -14.27
N ASN A 87 6.39 4.90 -13.83
CA ASN A 87 7.73 4.89 -13.28
C ASN A 87 7.77 4.49 -11.80
N PRO A 88 8.96 4.16 -11.25
CA PRO A 88 9.05 3.67 -9.87
C PRO A 88 8.51 4.64 -8.81
N VAL A 89 8.62 5.96 -9.02
CA VAL A 89 8.15 6.96 -8.05
C VAL A 89 6.64 7.17 -8.13
N GLU A 90 6.03 7.01 -9.30
CA GLU A 90 4.57 6.92 -9.47
C GLU A 90 4.03 5.66 -8.79
N TYR A 91 4.74 4.53 -8.88
CA TYR A 91 4.40 3.31 -8.13
C TYR A 91 4.44 3.52 -6.61
N LEU A 92 5.34 4.38 -6.11
CA LEU A 92 5.38 4.74 -4.70
C LEU A 92 4.13 5.53 -4.27
N LEU A 93 3.68 6.48 -5.10
CA LEU A 93 2.43 7.22 -4.88
C LEU A 93 1.22 6.27 -4.94
N HIS A 94 1.19 5.34 -5.90
CA HIS A 94 0.16 4.30 -5.98
C HIS A 94 0.10 3.46 -4.71
N ALA A 95 1.25 2.99 -4.20
CA ALA A 95 1.32 2.20 -2.99
C ALA A 95 0.81 2.99 -1.77
N LEU A 96 1.16 4.27 -1.67
CA LEU A 96 0.69 5.15 -0.60
C LEU A 96 -0.83 5.37 -0.67
N ALA A 97 -1.36 5.75 -1.83
CA ALA A 97 -2.78 5.98 -2.05
C ALA A 97 -3.62 4.75 -1.74
N SER A 98 -3.19 3.59 -2.27
CA SER A 98 -3.87 2.31 -2.07
C SER A 98 -3.86 1.88 -0.60
N CYS A 99 -2.75 2.08 0.09
CA CYS A 99 -2.61 1.69 1.48
C CYS A 99 -3.44 2.57 2.42
N LEU A 100 -3.41 3.90 2.24
CA LEU A 100 -4.25 4.82 3.02
C LEU A 100 -5.75 4.53 2.81
N THR A 101 -6.17 4.31 1.56
CA THR A 101 -7.55 3.94 1.22
C THR A 101 -7.96 2.64 1.91
N THR A 102 -7.12 1.59 1.82
CA THR A 102 -7.41 0.28 2.43
C THR A 102 -7.50 0.38 3.95
N SER A 103 -6.57 1.07 4.59
CA SER A 103 -6.58 1.29 6.05
C SER A 103 -7.86 2.01 6.47
N MET A 104 -8.23 3.09 5.79
CA MET A 104 -9.46 3.82 6.10
C MET A 104 -10.71 2.95 5.96
N VAL A 105 -10.84 2.20 4.86
CA VAL A 105 -11.99 1.30 4.61
C VAL A 105 -12.10 0.22 5.69
N TYR A 106 -10.99 -0.44 6.04
CA TYR A 106 -11.00 -1.49 7.07
C TYR A 106 -11.37 -0.95 8.44
N HIS A 107 -10.84 0.22 8.81
CA HIS A 107 -11.14 0.83 10.10
C HIS A 107 -12.57 1.40 10.16
N ALA A 108 -13.07 1.99 9.06
CA ALA A 108 -14.48 2.40 8.94
C ALA A 108 -15.42 1.20 9.12
N ALA A 109 -15.14 0.10 8.40
CA ALA A 109 -15.92 -1.13 8.47
C ALA A 109 -15.94 -1.71 9.90
N SER A 110 -14.78 -1.73 10.59
CA SER A 110 -14.70 -2.18 11.99
C SER A 110 -15.52 -1.34 12.98
N ARG A 111 -15.85 -0.10 12.61
CA ARG A 111 -16.64 0.85 13.40
C ARG A 111 -18.11 0.92 12.97
N GLY A 112 -18.52 0.13 11.99
CA GLY A 112 -19.88 0.18 11.44
C GLY A 112 -20.15 1.39 10.54
N ILE A 113 -19.12 2.08 10.08
CA ILE A 113 -19.25 3.26 9.22
C ILE A 113 -19.31 2.82 7.76
N HIS A 114 -20.40 3.17 7.08
CA HIS A 114 -20.59 2.92 5.66
C HIS A 114 -19.99 4.05 4.82
N ILE A 115 -19.16 3.68 3.85
CA ILE A 115 -18.59 4.58 2.85
C ILE A 115 -19.25 4.25 1.52
N ASN A 116 -19.91 5.24 0.92
CA ASN A 116 -20.53 5.13 -0.40
C ASN A 116 -19.48 5.25 -1.50
N GLU A 117 -18.57 6.22 -1.38
CA GLU A 117 -17.50 6.49 -2.34
C GLU A 117 -16.24 7.03 -1.65
N ILE A 118 -15.07 6.65 -2.18
CA ILE A 118 -13.78 7.22 -1.80
C ILE A 118 -12.90 7.41 -3.04
N GLU A 119 -12.48 8.65 -3.28
CA GLU A 119 -11.55 9.03 -4.33
C GLU A 119 -10.32 9.68 -3.67
N SER A 120 -9.13 9.45 -4.22
CA SER A 120 -7.93 10.17 -3.80
C SER A 120 -7.01 10.55 -4.95
N SER A 121 -6.34 11.69 -4.78
CA SER A 121 -5.30 12.18 -5.69
C SER A 121 -4.04 12.48 -4.91
N PHE A 122 -2.89 12.10 -5.46
CA PHE A 122 -1.58 12.32 -4.85
C PHE A 122 -0.63 12.98 -5.85
N GLU A 123 0.16 13.91 -5.36
CA GLU A 123 1.25 14.55 -6.08
C GLU A 123 2.49 14.60 -5.18
N GLY A 124 3.68 14.63 -5.78
CA GLY A 124 4.91 14.83 -5.04
C GLY A 124 6.00 15.42 -5.92
N ASP A 125 6.86 16.23 -5.31
CA ASP A 125 7.91 16.95 -6.03
C ASP A 125 9.24 16.22 -5.94
N ILE A 126 9.91 16.06 -7.07
CA ILE A 126 11.27 15.52 -7.15
C ILE A 126 12.17 16.57 -7.79
N ASP A 127 13.35 16.76 -7.22
CA ASP A 127 14.43 17.52 -7.83
C ASP A 127 15.42 16.57 -8.51
N LEU A 128 15.51 16.64 -9.83
CA LEU A 128 16.42 15.81 -10.61
C LEU A 128 17.90 16.16 -10.38
N HIS A 129 18.25 17.33 -9.83
CA HIS A 129 19.64 17.64 -9.50
C HIS A 129 20.22 16.62 -8.51
N GLY A 130 19.41 16.14 -7.55
CA GLY A 130 19.84 15.10 -6.62
C GLY A 130 20.02 13.74 -7.30
N PHE A 131 19.07 13.34 -8.17
CA PHE A 131 19.15 12.08 -8.91
C PHE A 131 20.33 12.03 -9.88
N LEU A 132 20.57 13.14 -10.59
CA LEU A 132 21.64 13.29 -11.58
C LEU A 132 23.01 13.65 -10.95
N ASP A 133 23.11 13.68 -9.62
CA ASP A 133 24.32 14.00 -8.86
C ASP A 133 24.92 15.39 -9.21
N LEU A 134 24.05 16.35 -9.57
CA LEU A 134 24.41 17.73 -9.92
C LEU A 134 24.46 18.65 -8.70
N ASP A 135 23.73 18.31 -7.64
CA ASP A 135 23.73 19.01 -6.36
C ASP A 135 23.66 18.01 -5.20
N GLN A 136 24.68 18.01 -4.34
CA GLN A 136 24.77 17.11 -3.18
C GLN A 136 23.88 17.52 -2.01
N SER A 137 23.35 18.75 -2.02
CA SER A 137 22.38 19.21 -1.02
C SER A 137 20.94 18.86 -1.40
N ALA A 138 20.67 18.59 -2.68
CA ALA A 138 19.35 18.22 -3.17
C ALA A 138 18.97 16.79 -2.76
N ARG A 139 17.73 16.63 -2.27
CA ARG A 139 17.17 15.31 -1.92
C ARG A 139 16.92 14.50 -3.19
N LYS A 140 17.31 13.21 -3.17
CA LYS A 140 17.13 12.29 -4.31
C LYS A 140 15.70 11.75 -4.46
N GLY A 141 14.96 11.63 -3.37
CA GLY A 141 13.56 11.20 -3.37
C GLY A 141 12.60 12.39 -3.33
N PHE A 142 11.31 12.12 -3.12
CA PHE A 142 10.30 13.16 -2.95
C PHE A 142 10.67 14.17 -1.86
N GLN A 143 10.54 15.46 -2.17
CA GLN A 143 10.69 16.57 -1.22
C GLN A 143 9.48 16.66 -0.30
N GLU A 144 8.30 16.55 -0.88
CA GLU A 144 7.01 16.48 -0.19
C GLU A 144 6.05 15.65 -1.05
N ILE A 145 5.12 14.94 -0.39
CA ILE A 145 3.97 14.28 -1.04
C ILE A 145 2.71 14.86 -0.42
N ARG A 146 1.76 15.27 -1.26
CA ARG A 146 0.47 15.82 -0.84
C ARG A 146 -0.65 14.93 -1.38
N GLY A 147 -1.52 14.49 -0.47
CA GLY A 147 -2.68 13.67 -0.79
C GLY A 147 -3.98 14.42 -0.49
N ARG A 148 -4.98 14.24 -1.35
CA ARG A 148 -6.35 14.75 -1.13
C ARG A 148 -7.33 13.59 -1.29
N PHE A 149 -8.23 13.46 -0.33
CA PHE A 149 -9.35 12.52 -0.38
C PHE A 149 -10.66 13.27 -0.59
N LYS A 150 -11.57 12.65 -1.35
CA LYS A 150 -12.99 12.99 -1.38
C LYS A 150 -13.76 11.74 -0.96
N ILE A 151 -14.62 11.89 0.04
CA ILE A 151 -15.31 10.75 0.67
C ILE A 151 -16.79 11.09 0.74
N ASP A 152 -17.62 10.17 0.26
CA ASP A 152 -19.06 10.18 0.48
C ASP A 152 -19.39 9.11 1.53
N ALA A 153 -19.84 9.55 2.70
CA ALA A 153 -20.28 8.72 3.82
C ALA A 153 -21.31 9.49 4.65
N ASP A 154 -22.29 8.78 5.23
CA ASP A 154 -23.31 9.37 6.11
C ASP A 154 -22.76 9.54 7.53
N VAL A 155 -21.82 10.48 7.69
CA VAL A 155 -21.13 10.79 8.95
C VAL A 155 -20.99 12.31 9.13
N SER A 156 -20.81 12.77 10.37
CA SER A 156 -20.53 14.18 10.63
C SER A 156 -19.13 14.60 10.13
N ASP A 157 -18.88 15.90 10.00
CA ASP A 157 -17.56 16.42 9.61
C ASP A 157 -16.47 15.97 10.61
N GLU A 158 -16.79 15.89 11.91
CA GLU A 158 -15.87 15.40 12.93
C GLU A 158 -15.54 13.92 12.70
N GLN A 159 -16.55 13.08 12.44
CA GLN A 159 -16.34 11.67 12.13
C GLN A 159 -15.57 11.46 10.82
N LEU A 160 -15.77 12.34 9.84
CA LEU A 160 -15.00 12.35 8.60
C LEU A 160 -13.51 12.65 8.87
N GLN A 161 -13.20 13.60 9.75
CA GLN A 161 -11.81 13.85 10.14
C GLN A 161 -11.22 12.66 10.93
N GLU A 162 -12.00 12.03 11.81
CA GLU A 162 -11.55 10.82 12.49
C GLU A 162 -11.23 9.68 11.49
N LEU A 163 -12.02 9.52 10.42
CA LEU A 163 -11.71 8.55 9.36
C LEU A 163 -10.37 8.85 8.67
N MET A 164 -10.07 10.13 8.42
CA MET A 164 -8.78 10.55 7.87
C MET A 164 -7.62 10.20 8.79
N GLU A 165 -7.76 10.44 10.10
CA GLU A 165 -6.78 10.07 11.12
C GLU A 165 -6.58 8.55 11.21
N LEU A 166 -7.63 7.76 10.98
CA LEU A 166 -7.50 6.29 10.94
C LEU A 166 -6.66 5.83 9.76
N GLY A 167 -6.83 6.45 8.59
CA GLY A 167 -6.03 6.16 7.41
C GLY A 167 -4.54 6.38 7.67
N THR A 168 -4.18 7.59 8.12
CA THR A 168 -2.78 7.97 8.37
C THR A 168 -2.18 7.26 9.59
N GLY A 169 -2.97 7.04 10.65
CA GLY A 169 -2.52 6.39 11.88
C GLY A 169 -2.32 4.87 11.77
N HIS A 170 -2.89 4.21 10.75
CA HIS A 170 -2.84 2.75 10.61
C HIS A 170 -2.30 2.26 9.27
N SER A 171 -1.85 3.14 8.37
CA SER A 171 -1.28 2.76 7.08
C SER A 171 0.20 2.39 7.22
N PRO A 172 0.60 1.13 6.95
CA PRO A 172 2.01 0.74 7.00
C PRO A 172 2.88 1.45 5.96
N VAL A 173 2.32 1.81 4.79
CA VAL A 173 3.07 2.53 3.75
C VAL A 173 3.27 4.00 4.14
N PHE A 174 2.25 4.65 4.71
CA PHE A 174 2.39 6.00 5.24
C PHE A 174 3.46 6.05 6.34
N ASP A 175 3.37 5.14 7.32
CA ASP A 175 4.37 4.98 8.39
C ASP A 175 5.79 4.78 7.82
N SER A 176 5.94 3.89 6.84
CA SER A 176 7.23 3.61 6.21
C SER A 176 7.87 4.85 5.58
N LEU A 177 7.06 5.74 5.01
CA LEU A 177 7.53 6.98 4.37
C LEU A 177 7.85 8.07 5.38
N THR A 178 7.02 8.25 6.41
CA THR A 178 7.14 9.37 7.35
C THR A 178 8.11 9.11 8.49
N ASN A 179 8.27 7.85 8.90
CA ASN A 179 9.15 7.47 10.02
C ASN A 179 10.50 6.90 9.55
N GLY A 180 10.62 6.57 8.26
CA GLY A 180 11.83 6.04 7.64
C GLY A 180 12.08 4.57 7.99
N VAL A 181 12.33 3.76 6.96
CA VAL A 181 12.63 2.32 7.13
C VAL A 181 14.10 2.07 6.87
N PRO A 182 14.83 1.36 7.75
CA PRO A 182 16.18 0.90 7.45
C PRO A 182 16.19 -0.08 6.27
N VAL A 183 16.76 0.35 5.14
CA VAL A 183 16.91 -0.50 3.94
C VAL A 183 18.37 -0.93 3.81
N LYS A 184 18.59 -2.25 3.67
CA LYS A 184 19.92 -2.83 3.42
C LYS A 184 19.93 -3.49 2.05
N VAL A 185 20.91 -3.13 1.22
CA VAL A 185 21.11 -3.67 -0.13
C VAL A 185 22.48 -4.34 -0.20
N THR A 186 22.53 -5.57 -0.70
CA THR A 186 23.76 -6.35 -0.91
C THR A 186 23.81 -6.86 -2.34
N ALA A 187 25.01 -7.17 -2.83
CA ALA A 187 25.21 -7.74 -4.16
C ALA A 187 26.10 -8.99 -4.07
N GLU A 188 25.79 -9.97 -4.90
CA GLU A 188 26.55 -11.21 -5.06
C GLU A 188 26.88 -11.39 -6.55
N ARG A 189 28.08 -11.89 -6.86
CA ARG A 189 28.41 -12.28 -8.23
C ARG A 189 27.68 -13.57 -8.56
N ARG A 190 27.06 -13.61 -9.74
CA ARG A 190 26.54 -14.85 -10.31
C ARG A 190 27.64 -15.67 -10.96
#